data_AF-A0A9P7J2H9-F1
#
_entry.id   AF-A0A9P7J2H9-F1
#
_cell.length_a   1.000
_cell.length_b   1.000
_cell.length_c   1.000
_cell.angle_alpha   90.00
_cell.angle_beta   90.00
_cell.angle_gamma   90.00
#
_symmetry.space_group_name_H-M   'P 1'
#
loop_
_entity.id
_entity.type
_entity.pdbx_description
1 polymer ?
#
loop_
_entity_poly.entity_id
_entity_poly.type
_entity_poly.pdbx_seq_one_letter_code
_entity_poly.pdbx_strand_id
1 'polypeptide(L)'
;IAPEVIPPSITTFFSQSFNISVDAVDCLWEIVKDLVWTLPICYPWTVLISGIAACVLYPLVKMCINPKCTAWQLRSLLKKEEQQCVVVFTHASGTHPAWSIHLKCQACNTNYHHNYSVKNKTRTYYGGILSHIQVTEHQFVKLELAMQWI
;
A
#
# COMPACT_ATOMS: atom_id res chain seq x y z
N ILE A 1 -3.86 -9.88 21.08
CA ILE A 1 -4.25 -11.19 21.64
C ILE A 1 -5.02 -11.90 20.54
N ALA A 2 -4.58 -13.10 20.15
CA ALA A 2 -5.21 -13.85 19.07
C ALA A 2 -6.59 -14.38 19.49
N PRO A 3 -7.58 -14.45 18.60
CA PRO A 3 -8.88 -15.06 18.92
C PRO A 3 -8.72 -16.56 19.17
N GLU A 4 -9.42 -17.08 20.19
CA GLU A 4 -9.40 -18.51 20.52
C GLU A 4 -10.03 -19.38 19.44
N VAL A 5 -11.05 -18.85 18.74
CA VAL A 5 -11.79 -19.60 17.71
C VAL A 5 -11.90 -18.76 16.45
N ILE A 6 -11.61 -19.38 15.31
CA ILE A 6 -11.82 -18.78 13.99
C ILE A 6 -13.31 -18.90 13.61
N PRO A 7 -13.94 -17.88 12.99
CA PRO A 7 -15.31 -18.00 12.50
C PRO A 7 -15.50 -19.16 11.50
N PRO A 8 -16.63 -19.90 11.53
CA PRO A 8 -16.86 -21.08 10.69
C PRO A 8 -16.68 -20.84 9.19
N SER A 9 -16.99 -19.64 8.69
CA SER A 9 -16.78 -19.26 7.30
C SER A 9 -15.30 -19.29 6.89
N ILE A 10 -14.41 -18.87 7.78
CA ILE A 10 -12.96 -18.84 7.56
C ILE A 10 -12.37 -20.24 7.75
N THR A 11 -12.82 -21.01 8.74
CA THR A 11 -12.39 -22.40 8.93
C THR A 11 -12.78 -23.28 7.74
N THR A 12 -13.99 -23.08 7.20
CA THR A 12 -14.46 -23.75 5.97
C THR A 12 -13.59 -23.38 4.78
N PHE A 13 -13.27 -22.10 4.62
CA PHE A 13 -12.40 -21.63 3.55
C PHE A 13 -11.00 -22.27 3.62
N PHE A 14 -10.39 -22.34 4.80
CA PHE A 14 -9.08 -22.98 4.96
C PHE A 14 -9.13 -24.49 4.74
N SER A 15 -10.16 -25.15 5.26
CA SER A 15 -10.39 -26.59 5.04
C SER A 15 -10.44 -26.91 3.55
N GLN A 16 -11.21 -26.13 2.78
CA GLN A 16 -11.31 -26.29 1.32
C GLN A 16 -10.03 -25.92 0.58
N SER A 17 -9.36 -24.83 0.99
CA SER A 17 -8.16 -24.33 0.30
C SER A 17 -6.95 -25.23 0.46
N PHE A 18 -6.77 -25.81 1.66
CA PHE A 18 -5.66 -26.70 1.96
C PHE A 18 -6.03 -28.19 1.84
N ASN A 19 -7.30 -28.48 1.53
CA ASN A 19 -7.84 -29.84 1.47
C ASN A 19 -7.58 -30.64 2.76
N ILE A 20 -7.87 -30.02 3.90
CA ILE A 20 -7.74 -30.60 5.25
C ILE A 20 -9.09 -30.55 5.98
N SER A 21 -9.28 -31.35 7.02
CA SER A 21 -10.51 -31.29 7.82
C SER A 21 -10.61 -29.98 8.59
N VAL A 22 -11.84 -29.59 8.94
CA VAL A 22 -12.12 -28.44 9.81
C VAL A 22 -11.39 -28.59 11.15
N ASP A 23 -11.42 -29.79 11.74
CA ASP A 23 -10.69 -30.09 12.98
C ASP A 23 -9.17 -29.87 12.85
N ALA A 24 -8.60 -30.18 11.68
CA ALA A 24 -7.18 -29.94 11.43
C ALA A 24 -6.85 -28.44 11.30
N VAL A 25 -7.77 -27.63 10.75
CA VAL A 25 -7.63 -26.17 10.73
C VAL A 25 -7.64 -25.63 12.15
N ASP A 26 -8.53 -26.11 13.01
CA ASP A 26 -8.61 -25.67 14.41
C ASP A 26 -7.35 -26.07 15.19
N CYS A 27 -6.85 -27.30 15.01
CA CYS A 27 -5.57 -27.71 15.59
C CYS A 27 -4.39 -26.85 15.11
N LEU A 28 -4.34 -26.51 13.82
CA LEU A 28 -3.31 -25.64 13.28
C LEU A 28 -3.42 -24.23 13.86
N TRP A 29 -4.65 -23.70 13.99
CA TRP A 29 -4.89 -22.40 14.58
C TRP A 29 -4.38 -22.32 16.02
N GLU A 30 -4.64 -23.34 16.85
CA GLU A 30 -4.10 -23.39 18.21
C GLU A 30 -2.58 -23.25 18.29
N ILE A 31 -1.86 -23.79 17.30
CA ILE A 31 -0.41 -23.76 17.23
C ILE A 31 0.10 -22.40 16.73
N VAL A 32 -0.56 -21.83 15.72
CA VAL A 32 -0.04 -20.65 15.00
C VAL A 32 -0.70 -19.33 15.40
N LYS A 33 -1.79 -19.34 16.16
CA LYS A 33 -2.60 -18.13 16.44
C LYS A 33 -1.79 -17.00 17.04
N ASP A 34 -0.98 -17.30 18.04
CA ASP A 34 -0.16 -16.28 18.70
C ASP A 34 0.96 -15.80 17.77
N LEU A 35 1.55 -16.67 16.96
CA LEU A 35 2.53 -16.28 15.97
C LEU A 35 1.90 -15.36 14.91
N VAL A 36 0.83 -15.80 14.23
CA VAL A 36 0.14 -15.05 13.18
C VAL A 36 -0.33 -13.67 13.69
N TRP A 37 -0.77 -13.58 14.95
CA TRP A 37 -1.32 -12.36 15.52
C TRP A 37 -0.30 -11.43 16.18
N THR A 38 0.89 -11.94 16.51
CA THR A 38 2.01 -11.14 17.05
C THR A 38 3.04 -10.78 16.00
N LEU A 39 3.02 -11.45 14.85
CA LEU A 39 3.89 -11.12 13.73
C LEU A 39 3.65 -9.65 13.34
N PRO A 40 4.67 -8.78 13.41
CA PRO A 40 4.55 -7.47 12.79
C PRO A 40 4.25 -7.73 11.32
N ILE A 41 3.20 -7.09 10.78
CA ILE A 41 2.79 -7.14 9.36
C ILE A 41 3.93 -6.66 8.41
N CYS A 42 5.09 -6.34 8.97
CA CYS A 42 6.24 -5.73 8.35
C CYS A 42 7.49 -6.61 8.52
N TYR A 43 7.54 -7.77 7.86
CA TYR A 43 8.77 -8.28 7.24
C TYR A 43 8.43 -9.13 6.00
N PRO A 44 9.24 -9.03 4.94
CA PRO A 44 8.87 -9.44 3.60
C PRO A 44 8.83 -10.96 3.50
N TRP A 45 7.66 -11.52 3.18
CA TRP A 45 7.59 -12.85 2.59
C TRP A 45 8.11 -12.78 1.16
N THR A 46 9.42 -12.55 1.02
CA THR A 46 10.18 -12.86 -0.19
C THR A 46 10.64 -14.30 -0.09
N VAL A 47 9.76 -15.26 -0.39
CA VAL A 47 10.09 -16.48 -1.16
C VAL A 47 8.77 -17.00 -1.74
N LEU A 48 8.76 -17.26 -3.06
CA LEU A 48 7.66 -17.71 -3.93
C LEU A 48 6.67 -16.57 -4.32
N ILE A 49 6.84 -15.78 -5.38
CA ILE A 49 7.49 -15.95 -6.68
C ILE A 49 7.84 -14.51 -7.14
N SER A 50 9.13 -14.20 -7.39
CA SER A 50 9.62 -12.96 -8.05
C SER A 50 9.65 -11.63 -7.27
N GLY A 51 10.19 -11.61 -6.04
CA GLY A 51 11.40 -10.83 -5.73
C GLY A 51 11.53 -9.29 -5.84
N ILE A 52 10.47 -8.49 -6.02
CA ILE A 52 10.47 -7.03 -5.76
C ILE A 52 9.08 -6.70 -5.17
N ALA A 53 8.94 -5.68 -4.32
CA ALA A 53 7.61 -5.14 -3.98
C ALA A 53 6.75 -5.09 -5.26
N ALA A 54 5.50 -5.57 -5.23
CA ALA A 54 4.69 -5.69 -6.44
C ALA A 54 4.63 -4.37 -7.21
N CYS A 55 4.66 -3.24 -6.50
CA CYS A 55 5.06 -1.95 -7.04
C CYS A 55 5.56 -0.98 -5.96
N VAL A 56 6.30 0.06 -6.38
CA VAL A 56 6.63 1.22 -5.55
C VAL A 56 5.99 2.46 -6.19
N LEU A 57 5.11 3.12 -5.44
CA LEU A 57 4.36 4.30 -5.86
C LEU A 57 5.15 5.56 -5.51
N TYR A 58 5.85 6.10 -6.51
CA TYR A 58 6.50 7.41 -6.40
C TYR A 58 5.53 8.53 -6.78
N PRO A 59 5.72 9.76 -6.26
CA PRO A 59 5.08 10.94 -6.82
C PRO A 59 5.43 11.06 -8.30
N LEU A 60 4.46 11.49 -9.12
CA LEU A 60 4.68 11.68 -10.56
C LEU A 60 5.71 12.77 -10.87
N VAL A 61 6.06 13.59 -9.87
CA VAL A 61 7.01 14.69 -9.99
C VAL A 61 8.30 14.37 -9.23
N LYS A 62 9.44 14.55 -9.91
CA LYS A 62 10.79 14.40 -9.30
C LYS A 62 11.40 15.74 -8.90
N MET A 63 10.77 16.84 -9.30
CA MET A 63 11.17 18.22 -9.02
C MET A 63 9.99 18.96 -8.40
N CYS A 64 10.27 20.04 -7.67
CA CYS A 64 9.22 20.92 -7.18
C CYS A 64 8.42 21.46 -8.38
N ILE A 65 7.09 21.51 -8.30
CA ILE A 65 6.21 22.07 -9.36
C ILE A 65 5.57 23.40 -8.97
N ASN A 66 5.92 23.94 -7.80
CA ASN A 66 5.48 25.27 -7.39
C ASN A 66 6.33 26.34 -8.12
N PRO A 67 5.78 27.10 -9.08
CA PRO A 67 6.57 28.04 -9.88
C PRO A 67 7.13 29.20 -9.06
N LYS A 68 6.56 29.46 -7.87
CA LYS A 68 7.04 30.48 -6.93
C LYS A 68 8.17 29.97 -6.01
N CYS A 69 8.67 28.75 -6.22
CA CYS A 69 9.72 28.16 -5.39
C CYS A 69 11.08 28.27 -6.08
N THR A 70 12.11 28.63 -5.31
CA THR A 70 13.51 28.65 -5.77
C THR A 70 13.98 27.28 -6.26
N ALA A 71 13.56 26.18 -5.62
CA ALA A 71 13.88 24.83 -6.07
C ALA A 71 13.26 24.48 -7.44
N TRP A 72 12.12 25.08 -7.82
CA TRP A 72 11.56 24.93 -9.17
C TRP A 72 12.43 25.69 -10.19
N GLN A 73 12.82 26.93 -9.86
CA GLN A 73 13.68 27.76 -10.71
C GLN A 73 15.04 27.09 -10.96
N LEU A 74 15.62 26.50 -9.92
CA LEU A 74 16.90 25.78 -9.97
C LEU A 74 16.77 24.33 -10.46
N ARG A 75 15.55 23.87 -10.79
CA ARG A 75 15.25 22.48 -11.18
C ARG A 75 15.85 21.44 -10.22
N SER A 76 15.82 21.74 -8.93
CA SER A 76 16.40 20.88 -7.91
C SER A 76 15.55 19.61 -7.72
N LEU A 77 16.23 18.47 -7.63
CA LEU A 77 15.59 17.19 -7.33
C LEU A 77 14.99 17.21 -5.93
N LEU A 78 13.77 16.66 -5.82
CA LEU A 78 13.14 16.43 -4.53
C LEU A 78 13.85 15.30 -3.80
N LYS A 79 13.89 15.41 -2.47
CA LYS A 79 14.46 14.36 -1.60
C LYS A 79 13.34 13.52 -1.02
N LYS A 80 13.63 12.24 -0.81
CA LYS A 80 12.75 11.34 -0.06
C LYS A 80 12.66 11.82 1.37
N GLU A 81 11.42 11.99 1.84
CA GLU A 81 11.12 12.32 3.23
C GLU A 81 10.70 11.06 3.98
N GLU A 82 9.77 10.31 3.39
CA GLU A 82 9.09 9.20 4.06
C GLU A 82 8.82 8.07 3.06
N GLN A 83 8.68 6.86 3.58
CA GLN A 83 8.11 5.72 2.88
C GLN A 83 7.08 5.04 3.79
N GLN A 84 6.02 4.55 3.19
CA GLN A 84 4.90 3.94 3.91
C GLN A 84 4.53 2.60 3.26
N CYS A 85 4.35 1.56 4.07
CA CYS A 85 3.76 0.30 3.63
C CYS A 85 2.30 0.56 3.26
N VAL A 86 1.91 0.15 2.05
CA VAL A 86 0.53 0.31 1.58
C VAL A 86 0.05 -0.98 0.92
N VAL A 87 -1.25 -1.07 0.74
CA VAL A 87 -1.91 -2.18 0.07
C VAL A 87 -2.49 -1.68 -1.26
N VAL A 88 -2.23 -2.40 -2.34
CA VAL A 88 -2.74 -2.10 -3.68
C VAL A 88 -3.73 -3.19 -4.09
N PHE A 89 -4.98 -2.79 -4.35
CA PHE A 89 -6.01 -3.65 -4.91
C PHE A 89 -5.98 -3.58 -6.44
N THR A 90 -5.87 -4.73 -7.10
CA THR A 90 -5.87 -4.87 -8.55
C THR A 90 -7.00 -5.79 -8.98
N HIS A 91 -7.51 -5.58 -10.21
CA HIS A 91 -8.53 -6.44 -10.79
C HIS A 91 -7.98 -7.84 -11.12
N ALA A 92 -6.81 -7.90 -11.76
CA ALA A 92 -6.28 -9.15 -12.32
C ALA A 92 -5.67 -10.10 -11.28
N SER A 93 -5.08 -9.56 -10.21
CA SER A 93 -4.27 -10.34 -9.27
C SER A 93 -4.65 -10.12 -7.81
N GLY A 94 -5.71 -9.36 -7.53
CA GLY A 94 -6.20 -9.09 -6.18
C GLY A 94 -5.29 -8.13 -5.40
N THR A 95 -5.03 -8.45 -4.14
CA THR A 95 -4.41 -7.54 -3.17
C THR A 95 -2.91 -7.74 -3.07
N HIS A 96 -2.12 -6.66 -3.14
CA HIS A 96 -0.66 -6.72 -3.11
C HIS A 96 -0.08 -5.76 -2.07
N PRO A 97 1.00 -6.13 -1.36
CA PRO A 97 1.80 -5.18 -0.62
C PRO A 97 2.61 -4.30 -1.58
N ALA A 98 2.70 -3.01 -1.25
CA ALA A 98 3.45 -2.01 -2.00
C ALA A 98 4.06 -0.96 -1.05
N TRP A 99 4.88 -0.08 -1.62
CA TRP A 99 5.44 1.07 -0.91
C TRP A 99 4.97 2.39 -1.54
N SER A 100 4.46 3.31 -0.73
CA SER A 100 4.24 4.71 -1.13
C SER A 100 5.44 5.55 -0.70
N ILE A 101 6.04 6.28 -1.62
CA ILE A 101 7.16 7.17 -1.35
C ILE A 101 6.67 8.62 -1.31
N HIS A 102 7.04 9.36 -0.28
CA HIS A 102 6.76 10.78 -0.17
C HIS A 102 8.05 11.58 -0.42
N LEU A 103 7.97 12.57 -1.32
CA LEU A 103 9.08 13.44 -1.66
C LEU A 103 8.82 14.84 -1.13
N LYS A 104 9.79 15.47 -0.49
CA LYS A 104 9.64 16.82 0.06
C LYS A 104 10.56 17.83 -0.61
N CYS A 105 9.98 18.97 -0.94
CA CYS A 105 10.78 20.14 -1.33
C CYS A 105 11.27 20.86 -0.07
N GLN A 106 12.58 20.84 0.15
CA GLN A 106 13.20 21.48 1.31
C GLN A 106 13.11 23.03 1.28
N ALA A 107 12.90 23.63 0.10
CA ALA A 107 12.83 25.08 -0.05
C ALA A 107 11.44 25.67 0.25
N CYS A 108 10.35 24.97 -0.12
CA CYS A 108 8.99 25.47 0.10
C CYS A 108 8.10 24.56 0.94
N ASN A 109 8.68 23.50 1.54
CA ASN A 109 8.02 22.55 2.43
C ASN A 109 6.77 21.87 1.85
N THR A 110 6.67 21.79 0.53
CA THR A 110 5.61 21.02 -0.13
C THR A 110 5.99 19.54 -0.08
N ASN A 111 5.08 18.71 0.42
CA ASN A 111 5.20 17.26 0.44
C ASN A 111 4.44 16.69 -0.76
N TYR A 112 5.08 15.86 -1.57
CA TYR A 112 4.55 15.28 -2.78
C TYR A 112 4.27 13.81 -2.52
N HIS A 113 3.01 13.41 -2.68
CA HIS A 113 2.53 12.03 -2.62
C HIS A 113 2.26 11.53 -4.04
N HIS A 114 1.85 10.26 -4.17
CA HIS A 114 1.56 9.65 -5.48
C HIS A 114 0.44 10.38 -6.24
N ASN A 115 -0.69 10.70 -5.59
CA ASN A 115 -1.85 11.31 -6.24
C ASN A 115 -2.04 12.81 -6.00
N TYR A 116 -1.36 13.36 -5.01
CA TYR A 116 -1.53 14.76 -4.60
C TYR A 116 -0.26 15.32 -4.00
N SER A 117 -0.25 16.63 -3.80
CA SER A 117 0.74 17.34 -2.99
C SER A 117 0.06 18.01 -1.80
N VAL A 118 0.83 18.23 -0.73
CA VAL A 118 0.39 18.90 0.49
C VAL A 118 1.26 20.12 0.72
N LYS A 119 0.62 21.28 0.85
CA LYS A 119 1.27 22.53 1.25
C LYS A 119 0.36 23.25 2.22
N ASN A 120 0.89 23.65 3.38
CA ASN A 120 0.14 24.36 4.42
C ASN A 120 -1.18 23.66 4.80
N LYS A 121 -1.13 22.33 4.96
CA LYS A 121 -2.28 21.45 5.25
C LYS A 121 -3.34 21.37 4.13
N THR A 122 -3.17 22.11 3.03
CA THR A 122 -4.02 21.99 1.85
C THR A 122 -3.50 20.87 0.95
N ARG A 123 -4.40 19.94 0.59
CA ARG A 123 -4.15 18.89 -0.41
C ARG A 123 -4.54 19.39 -1.79
N THR A 124 -3.65 19.24 -2.76
CA THR A 124 -3.89 19.54 -4.17
C THR A 124 -3.63 18.28 -4.99
N TYR A 125 -4.69 17.71 -5.56
CA TYR A 125 -4.60 16.54 -6.43
C TYR A 125 -3.97 16.90 -7.77
N TYR A 126 -3.17 15.98 -8.32
CA TYR A 126 -2.65 16.14 -9.66
C TYR A 126 -3.79 15.98 -10.68
N GLY A 127 -3.72 16.75 -11.77
CA GLY A 127 -4.61 16.56 -12.91
C GLY A 127 -4.23 15.31 -13.72
N GLY A 128 -5.16 14.86 -14.57
CA GLY A 128 -4.97 13.69 -15.45
C GLY A 128 -5.47 12.38 -14.85
N ILE A 129 -5.24 11.29 -15.59
CA ILE A 129 -5.68 9.95 -15.22
C ILE A 129 -4.51 9.21 -14.56
N LEU A 130 -4.68 8.82 -13.30
CA LEU A 130 -3.66 8.14 -12.50
C LEU A 130 -3.90 6.63 -12.54
N SER A 131 -2.84 5.84 -12.74
CA SER A 131 -2.95 4.37 -12.82
C SER A 131 -3.32 3.72 -11.49
N HIS A 132 -2.97 4.36 -10.38
CA HIS A 132 -3.31 3.95 -9.03
C HIS A 132 -3.93 5.14 -8.30
N ILE A 133 -5.04 4.91 -7.62
CA ILE A 133 -5.77 5.94 -6.89
C ILE A 133 -5.72 5.59 -5.41
N GLN A 134 -5.22 6.52 -4.59
CA GLN A 134 -5.28 6.41 -3.14
C GLN A 134 -6.73 6.60 -2.68
N VAL A 135 -7.28 5.56 -2.06
CA VAL A 135 -8.66 5.56 -1.54
C VAL A 135 -8.69 5.79 -0.04
N THR A 136 -7.64 5.35 0.67
CA THR A 136 -7.43 5.62 2.11
C THR A 136 -5.94 5.83 2.39
N GLU A 137 -5.57 6.16 3.62
CA GLU A 137 -4.18 6.47 3.98
C GLU A 137 -3.18 5.38 3.57
N HIS A 138 -3.54 4.11 3.76
CA HIS A 138 -2.66 2.96 3.49
C HIS A 138 -3.14 2.09 2.33
N GLN A 139 -4.09 2.57 1.51
CA GLN A 139 -4.72 1.75 0.47
C GLN A 139 -4.83 2.48 -0.85
N PHE A 140 -4.47 1.76 -1.90
CA PHE A 140 -4.53 2.18 -3.28
C PHE A 140 -5.33 1.17 -4.10
N VAL A 141 -5.96 1.65 -5.15
CA VAL A 141 -6.73 0.84 -6.10
C VAL A 141 -6.21 1.13 -7.49
N LYS A 142 -5.93 0.10 -8.28
CA LYS A 142 -5.61 0.27 -9.70
C LYS A 142 -6.83 0.81 -10.43
N LEU A 143 -6.65 1.77 -11.33
CA LEU A 143 -7.73 2.43 -12.05
C LEU A 143 -8.71 1.45 -12.69
N GLU A 144 -8.21 0.40 -13.34
CA GLU A 144 -9.02 -0.66 -13.97
C GLU A 144 -10.05 -1.28 -13.01
N LEU A 145 -9.67 -1.49 -11.74
CA LEU A 145 -10.58 -2.00 -10.71
C LEU A 145 -11.58 -0.93 -10.27
N ALA A 146 -11.12 0.31 -10.09
CA ALA A 146 -12.00 1.42 -9.72
C ALA A 146 -13.07 1.71 -10.78
N MET A 147 -12.77 1.51 -12.07
CA MET A 147 -13.73 1.69 -13.17
C MET A 147 -14.85 0.65 -13.17
N GLN A 148 -14.75 -0.44 -12.41
CA GLN A 148 -15.83 -1.42 -12.25
C GLN A 148 -16.85 -1.01 -11.19
N TRP A 149 -16.61 0.07 -10.45
CA TRP A 149 -17.51 0.56 -9.39
C TRP A 149 -18.51 1.61 -9.89
N ILE A 150 -18.41 1.98 -11.16
CA ILE A 150 -19.25 2.96 -11.85
C ILE A 150 -20.22 2.20 -12.74
#